data_AF-A0AB39QB83-F1
#
_entry.id   AF-A0AB39QB83-F1
#
_cell.length_a   1.000
_cell.length_b   1.000
_cell.length_c   1.000
_cell.angle_alpha   90.00
_cell.angle_beta   90.00
_cell.angle_gamma   90.00
#
_symmetry.space_group_name_H-M   'P 1'
#
loop_
_entity.id
_entity.type
_entity.pdbx_description
1 polymer ?
#
loop_
_entity_poly.entity_id
_entity_poly.type
_entity_poly.pdbx_seq_one_letter_code
_entity_poly.pdbx_strand_id
1 'polypeptide(L)'
;MSWLPDDFVHPVLVPLPGGGHHLRPIREVDTPLDYPAVMGSRERLWTIFGPAWGWPADTMTYEADQADLLRHEKEIAAHQSFNYALFDTAETVLLGCVYIDPPERAGADGEISWWVVDELVGSKVEQALDALVPQWIAADWPFEQPRFLGREISWSDWLALPQHPDT
;
A
#
# COMPACT_ATOMS: atom_id res chain seq x y z
N MET A 1 11.08 -18.92 6.63
CA MET A 1 11.01 -18.17 7.91
C MET A 1 9.91 -17.14 7.77
N SER A 2 9.24 -16.74 8.85
CA SER A 2 8.33 -15.58 8.78
C SER A 2 9.15 -14.35 8.41
N TRP A 3 8.66 -13.51 7.51
CA TRP A 3 9.34 -12.26 7.09
C TRP A 3 9.26 -11.17 8.18
N LEU A 4 8.46 -11.41 9.22
CA LEU A 4 8.32 -10.57 10.40
C LEU A 4 8.59 -11.38 11.69
N PRO A 5 9.07 -10.73 12.77
CA PRO A 5 9.14 -11.33 14.10
C PRO A 5 7.78 -11.83 14.59
N ASP A 6 7.75 -12.95 15.33
CA ASP A 6 6.50 -13.56 15.84
C ASP A 6 5.73 -12.64 16.82
N ASP A 7 6.43 -11.71 17.48
CA ASP A 7 5.87 -10.74 18.42
C ASP A 7 5.64 -9.35 17.80
N PHE A 8 5.79 -9.22 16.47
CA PHE A 8 5.54 -7.97 15.78
C PHE A 8 4.08 -7.53 15.92
N VAL A 9 3.89 -6.25 16.25
CA VAL A 9 2.57 -5.62 16.31
C VAL A 9 2.54 -4.50 15.29
N HIS A 10 1.74 -4.67 14.25
CA HIS A 10 1.60 -3.66 13.22
C HIS A 10 0.83 -2.43 13.75
N PRO A 11 1.19 -1.21 13.30
CA PRO A 11 0.45 0.01 13.65
C PRO A 11 -1.01 -0.06 13.21
N VAL A 12 -1.95 0.36 14.05
CA VAL A 12 -3.39 0.38 13.71
C VAL A 12 -3.90 1.77 13.31
N LEU A 13 -3.09 2.80 13.54
CA LEU A 13 -3.36 4.19 13.18
C LEU A 13 -2.04 4.95 13.06
N VAL A 14 -1.81 5.61 11.93
CA VAL A 14 -0.60 6.42 11.67
C VAL A 14 -1.01 7.81 11.18
N PRO A 15 -0.91 8.85 12.02
CA PRO A 15 -1.26 10.21 11.64
C PRO A 15 -0.32 10.77 10.57
N LEU A 16 -0.86 11.50 9.58
CA LEU A 16 -0.02 12.24 8.64
C LEU A 16 0.50 13.55 9.26
N PRO A 17 1.75 13.95 8.95
CA PRO A 17 2.26 15.25 9.32
C PRO A 17 1.39 16.39 8.79
N GLY A 18 1.17 17.43 9.59
CA GLY A 18 0.30 18.55 9.25
C GLY A 18 -1.18 18.36 9.62
N GLY A 19 -1.57 17.16 10.06
CA GLY A 19 -2.92 16.84 10.51
C GLY A 19 -3.95 16.73 9.37
N GLY A 20 -5.15 16.31 9.73
CA GLY A 20 -6.27 16.20 8.77
C GLY A 20 -6.39 14.84 8.08
N HIS A 21 -5.37 13.99 8.14
CA HIS A 21 -5.35 12.67 7.50
C HIS A 21 -4.62 11.63 8.34
N HIS A 22 -4.92 10.35 8.12
CA HIS A 22 -4.25 9.23 8.76
C HIS A 22 -4.28 7.99 7.87
N LEU A 23 -3.36 7.07 8.14
CA LEU A 23 -3.37 5.71 7.62
C LEU A 23 -3.94 4.77 8.68
N ARG A 24 -4.67 3.75 8.25
CA ARG A 24 -4.99 2.56 9.06
C ARG A 24 -5.15 1.33 8.18
N PRO A 25 -5.05 0.11 8.73
CA PRO A 25 -5.39 -1.11 8.00
C PRO A 25 -6.74 -0.98 7.26
N ILE A 26 -6.74 -1.32 5.98
CA ILE A 26 -7.96 -1.39 5.17
C ILE A 26 -8.79 -2.60 5.59
N ARG A 27 -10.11 -2.49 5.47
CA ARG A 27 -11.09 -3.51 5.86
C ARG A 27 -12.12 -3.72 4.77
N GLU A 28 -12.78 -4.88 4.75
CA GLU A 28 -13.90 -5.16 3.82
C GLU A 28 -14.97 -4.06 3.85
N VAL A 29 -15.22 -3.47 5.03
CA VAL A 29 -16.24 -2.42 5.20
C VAL A 29 -15.90 -1.11 4.49
N ASP A 30 -14.66 -0.94 4.02
CA ASP A 30 -14.19 0.27 3.34
C ASP A 30 -14.49 0.29 1.84
N THR A 31 -15.01 -0.79 1.25
CA THR A 31 -15.35 -0.88 -0.19
C THR A 31 -16.18 0.30 -0.71
N PRO A 32 -17.19 0.84 0.02
CA PRO A 32 -17.91 2.02 -0.44
C PRO A 32 -17.04 3.26 -0.70
N LEU A 33 -15.86 3.35 -0.05
CA LEU A 33 -14.89 4.44 -0.19
C LEU A 33 -13.73 4.05 -1.10
N ASP A 34 -13.27 2.80 -1.05
CA ASP A 34 -12.14 2.31 -1.85
C ASP A 34 -12.49 2.21 -3.34
N TYR A 35 -13.59 1.54 -3.66
CA TYR A 35 -14.03 1.36 -5.04
C TYR A 35 -14.06 2.67 -5.86
N PRO A 36 -14.69 3.78 -5.40
CA PRO A 36 -14.65 5.04 -6.14
C PRO A 36 -13.25 5.67 -6.19
N ALA A 37 -12.40 5.49 -5.17
CA ALA A 37 -11.03 6.01 -5.17
C ALA A 37 -10.15 5.29 -6.21
N VAL A 38 -10.20 3.96 -6.22
CA VAL A 38 -9.49 3.08 -7.15
C VAL A 38 -10.00 3.29 -8.57
N MET A 39 -11.32 3.17 -8.78
CA MET A 39 -11.89 3.26 -10.12
C MET A 39 -11.85 4.69 -10.69
N GLY A 40 -11.91 5.71 -9.83
CA GLY A 40 -11.71 7.11 -10.21
C GLY A 40 -10.29 7.42 -10.67
N SER A 41 -9.29 6.71 -10.13
CA SER A 41 -7.86 6.87 -10.46
C SER A 41 -7.33 5.78 -11.39
N ARG A 42 -8.20 4.92 -11.92
CA ARG A 42 -7.84 3.62 -12.50
C ARG A 42 -6.83 3.72 -13.63
N GLU A 43 -7.02 4.66 -14.56
CA GLU A 43 -6.14 4.77 -15.73
C GLU A 43 -4.70 5.00 -15.31
N ARG A 44 -4.48 5.90 -14.35
CA ARG A 44 -3.17 6.18 -13.81
C ARG A 44 -2.63 5.01 -12.98
N LEU A 45 -3.43 4.45 -12.07
CA LEU A 45 -3.03 3.31 -11.25
C LEU A 45 -2.61 2.12 -12.11
N TRP A 46 -3.31 1.86 -13.20
CA TRP A 46 -2.92 0.83 -14.16
C TRP A 46 -1.54 1.07 -14.77
N THR A 47 -1.15 2.32 -15.04
CA THR A 47 0.20 2.61 -15.56
C THR A 47 1.31 2.30 -14.56
N ILE A 48 0.98 2.31 -13.26
CA ILE A 48 1.93 2.09 -12.16
C ILE A 48 1.98 0.59 -11.82
N PHE A 49 0.82 0.00 -11.54
CA PHE A 49 0.69 -1.34 -10.96
C PHE A 49 0.27 -2.40 -11.98
N GLY A 50 -0.36 -2.02 -13.09
CA GLY A 50 -0.90 -2.94 -14.09
C GLY A 50 0.11 -3.96 -14.63
N PRO A 51 1.34 -3.55 -15.02
CA PRO A 51 2.35 -4.50 -15.50
C PRO A 51 2.80 -5.53 -14.47
N ALA A 52 2.80 -5.16 -13.17
CA ALA A 52 3.28 -6.02 -12.09
C ALA A 52 2.15 -6.90 -11.51
N TRP A 53 0.98 -6.30 -11.27
CA TRP A 53 -0.11 -6.90 -10.50
C TRP A 53 -1.38 -7.15 -11.31
N GLY A 54 -1.46 -6.64 -12.55
CA GLY A 54 -2.69 -6.70 -13.32
C GLY A 54 -3.84 -5.91 -12.67
N TRP A 55 -3.52 -4.89 -11.87
CA TRP A 55 -4.47 -4.10 -11.08
C TRP A 55 -4.29 -2.59 -11.33
N PRO A 56 -5.37 -1.78 -11.29
CA PRO A 56 -6.78 -2.19 -11.27
C PRO A 56 -7.29 -2.47 -12.69
N ALA A 57 -7.91 -3.64 -12.88
CA ALA A 57 -8.50 -4.02 -14.17
C ALA A 57 -9.63 -3.05 -14.56
N ASP A 58 -9.82 -2.82 -15.86
CA ASP A 58 -10.94 -2.01 -16.38
C ASP A 58 -12.31 -2.65 -16.11
N THR A 59 -12.33 -3.96 -15.91
CA THR A 59 -13.51 -4.76 -15.58
C THR A 59 -13.73 -4.98 -14.09
N MET A 60 -12.93 -4.33 -13.23
CA MET A 60 -13.07 -4.46 -11.78
C MET A 60 -14.46 -4.00 -11.34
N THR A 61 -15.19 -4.90 -10.67
CA THR A 61 -16.52 -4.61 -10.12
C THR A 61 -16.43 -4.28 -8.65
N TYR A 62 -17.50 -3.68 -8.11
CA TYR A 62 -17.61 -3.41 -6.67
C TYR A 62 -17.45 -4.69 -5.82
N GLU A 63 -18.00 -5.81 -6.27
CA GLU A 63 -17.89 -7.09 -5.57
C GLU A 63 -16.47 -7.67 -5.65
N ALA A 64 -15.77 -7.44 -6.77
CA ALA A 64 -14.36 -7.82 -6.89
C ALA A 64 -13.49 -7.01 -5.94
N ASP A 65 -13.74 -5.71 -5.83
CA ASP A 65 -13.10 -4.80 -4.87
C ASP A 65 -13.37 -5.22 -3.42
N GLN A 66 -14.62 -5.52 -3.09
CA GLN A 66 -14.99 -6.03 -1.77
C GLN A 66 -14.26 -7.33 -1.41
N ALA A 67 -14.21 -8.27 -2.35
CA ALA A 67 -13.51 -9.54 -2.15
C ALA A 67 -12.00 -9.31 -1.95
N ASP A 68 -11.42 -8.32 -2.62
CA ASP A 68 -10.02 -7.95 -2.50
C ASP A 68 -9.71 -7.31 -1.13
N LEU A 69 -10.57 -6.40 -0.67
CA LEU A 69 -10.46 -5.80 0.66
C LEU A 69 -10.63 -6.83 1.78
N LEU A 70 -11.57 -7.78 1.62
CA LEU A 70 -11.72 -8.91 2.55
C LEU A 70 -10.47 -9.81 2.59
N ARG A 71 -9.82 -10.00 1.44
CA ARG A 71 -8.55 -10.73 1.38
C ARG A 71 -7.45 -9.96 2.13
N HIS A 72 -7.29 -8.67 1.86
CA HIS A 72 -6.32 -7.82 2.54
C HIS A 72 -6.54 -7.74 4.06
N GLU A 73 -7.79 -7.65 4.52
CA GLU A 73 -8.11 -7.66 5.95
C GLU A 73 -7.63 -8.95 6.64
N LYS A 74 -7.79 -10.10 5.97
CA LYS A 74 -7.29 -11.39 6.47
C LYS A 74 -5.78 -11.49 6.42
N GLU A 75 -5.15 -10.99 5.36
CA GLU A 75 -3.69 -10.96 5.21
C GLU A 75 -3.04 -10.12 6.32
N ILE A 76 -3.61 -8.94 6.61
CA ILE A 76 -3.16 -8.08 7.71
C ILE A 76 -3.32 -8.78 9.05
N ALA A 77 -4.47 -9.41 9.31
CA ALA A 77 -4.70 -10.14 10.55
C ALA A 77 -3.73 -11.33 10.73
N ALA A 78 -3.24 -11.90 9.62
CA ALA A 78 -2.28 -13.00 9.59
C ALA A 78 -0.82 -12.56 9.41
N HIS A 79 -0.53 -11.24 9.35
CA HIS A 79 0.78 -10.66 9.03
C HIS A 79 1.42 -11.22 7.74
N GLN A 80 0.61 -11.46 6.72
CA GLN A 80 1.05 -11.98 5.42
C GLN A 80 1.47 -10.85 4.48
N SER A 81 0.70 -9.76 4.48
CA SER A 81 0.95 -8.52 3.77
C SER A 81 0.09 -7.44 4.42
N PHE A 82 0.34 -6.17 4.09
CA PHE A 82 -0.41 -5.07 4.66
C PHE A 82 -0.82 -4.06 3.60
N ASN A 83 -2.09 -3.69 3.64
CA ASN A 83 -2.64 -2.57 2.89
C ASN A 83 -3.23 -1.56 3.89
N TYR A 84 -2.65 -0.37 3.92
CA TYR A 84 -3.11 0.76 4.74
C TYR A 84 -3.81 1.78 3.86
N ALA A 85 -5.07 2.06 4.15
CA ALA A 85 -5.82 3.09 3.48
C ALA A 85 -5.55 4.46 4.10
N LEU A 86 -5.33 5.46 3.25
CA LEU A 86 -5.22 6.88 3.59
C LEU A 86 -6.62 7.49 3.64
N PHE A 87 -7.00 8.03 4.79
CA PHE A 87 -8.29 8.70 4.99
C PHE A 87 -8.11 10.16 5.36
N ASP A 88 -9.18 10.94 5.18
CA ASP A 88 -9.39 12.16 5.96
C ASP A 88 -9.70 11.82 7.43
N THR A 89 -9.63 12.81 8.31
CA THR A 89 -9.80 12.60 9.77
C THR A 89 -11.14 11.95 10.13
N ALA A 90 -12.20 12.24 9.37
CA ALA A 90 -13.54 11.73 9.64
C ALA A 90 -13.81 10.38 8.95
N GLU A 91 -12.84 9.81 8.22
CA GLU A 91 -12.98 8.61 7.39
C GLU A 91 -14.19 8.68 6.46
N THR A 92 -14.42 9.84 5.85
CA THR A 92 -15.49 10.07 4.88
C THR A 92 -15.05 9.80 3.45
N VAL A 93 -13.73 9.75 3.21
CA VAL A 93 -13.15 9.48 1.89
C VAL A 93 -11.83 8.72 2.02
N LEU A 94 -11.63 7.73 1.15
CA LEU A 94 -10.35 7.08 0.94
C LEU A 94 -9.59 7.82 -0.17
N LEU A 95 -8.34 8.15 0.11
CA LEU A 95 -7.54 9.10 -0.66
C LEU A 95 -6.27 8.49 -1.23
N GLY A 96 -6.03 7.20 -1.00
CA GLY A 96 -4.82 6.49 -1.39
C GLY A 96 -4.59 5.25 -0.53
N CYS A 97 -3.55 4.49 -0.87
CA CYS A 97 -3.14 3.32 -0.09
C CYS A 97 -1.60 3.23 0.02
N VAL A 98 -1.13 2.55 1.06
CA VAL A 98 0.26 2.13 1.26
C VAL A 98 0.27 0.60 1.40
N TYR A 99 1.00 -0.07 0.52
CA TYR A 99 1.23 -1.51 0.54
C TYR A 99 2.59 -1.81 1.15
N ILE A 100 2.64 -2.83 2.01
CA ILE A 100 3.85 -3.33 2.67
C ILE A 100 3.80 -4.85 2.57
N ASP A 101 4.66 -5.39 1.73
CA ASP A 101 4.65 -6.78 1.30
C ASP A 101 5.97 -7.47 1.66
N PRO A 102 5.96 -8.80 1.88
CA PRO A 102 7.18 -9.58 1.89
C PRO A 102 7.90 -9.43 0.54
N PRO A 103 9.25 -9.49 0.51
CA PRO A 103 9.99 -9.28 -0.71
C PRO A 103 9.77 -10.42 -1.71
N GLU A 104 9.30 -10.10 -2.92
CA GLU A 104 9.23 -11.09 -4.02
C GLU A 104 10.55 -11.20 -4.79
N ARG A 105 11.41 -10.18 -4.69
CA ARG A 105 12.67 -10.07 -5.44
C ARG A 105 13.86 -9.95 -4.51
N ALA A 106 14.96 -10.61 -4.86
CA ALA A 106 16.17 -10.68 -4.05
C ALA A 106 16.73 -9.29 -3.67
N GLY A 107 17.34 -9.20 -2.48
CA GLY A 107 18.04 -7.99 -2.02
C GLY A 107 17.15 -6.94 -1.34
N ALA A 108 16.06 -7.37 -0.73
CA ALA A 108 15.24 -6.59 0.20
C ALA A 108 14.63 -7.54 1.24
N ASP A 109 14.21 -7.00 2.38
CA ASP A 109 13.48 -7.72 3.44
C ASP A 109 12.04 -7.20 3.65
N GLY A 110 11.63 -6.20 2.87
CA GLY A 110 10.26 -5.72 2.72
C GLY A 110 10.12 -4.84 1.48
N GLU A 111 8.96 -4.90 0.83
CA GLU A 111 8.64 -4.11 -0.36
C GLU A 111 7.47 -3.18 -0.08
N ILE A 112 7.66 -1.89 -0.35
CA ILE A 112 6.72 -0.84 0.01
C ILE A 112 6.38 -0.02 -1.22
N SER A 113 5.08 0.21 -1.44
CA SER A 113 4.59 1.07 -2.51
C SER A 113 3.37 1.84 -2.03
N TRP A 114 3.10 2.99 -2.63
CA TRP A 114 1.92 3.77 -2.27
C TRP A 114 1.44 4.63 -3.43
N TRP A 115 0.19 5.05 -3.32
CA TRP A 115 -0.45 5.97 -4.26
C TRP A 115 -1.44 6.87 -3.53
N VAL A 116 -1.78 7.97 -4.16
CA VAL A 116 -2.92 8.83 -3.80
C VAL A 116 -3.89 8.92 -4.97
N VAL A 117 -5.14 9.28 -4.73
CA VAL A 117 -6.14 9.53 -5.79
C VAL A 117 -5.67 10.62 -6.76
N ASP A 118 -6.27 10.66 -7.95
CA ASP A 118 -5.87 11.57 -9.03
C ASP A 118 -5.82 13.04 -8.62
N GLU A 119 -6.82 13.48 -7.85
CA GLU A 119 -6.99 14.85 -7.37
C GLU A 119 -5.88 15.31 -6.41
N LEU A 120 -5.17 14.37 -5.76
CA LEU A 120 -4.16 14.68 -4.76
C LEU A 120 -2.73 14.68 -5.31
N VAL A 121 -2.52 14.39 -6.59
CA VAL A 121 -1.16 14.41 -7.14
C VAL A 121 -0.59 15.82 -7.25
N GLY A 122 0.66 15.97 -6.80
CA GLY A 122 1.35 17.23 -6.60
C GLY A 122 0.87 18.01 -5.37
N SER A 123 -0.11 17.48 -4.61
CA SER A 123 -0.66 18.18 -3.45
C SER A 123 0.27 18.09 -2.23
N LYS A 124 -0.04 18.89 -1.20
CA LYS A 124 0.63 18.79 0.09
C LYS A 124 0.36 17.47 0.81
N VAL A 125 -0.76 16.81 0.52
CA VAL A 125 -1.12 15.52 1.14
C VAL A 125 -0.21 14.43 0.59
N GLU A 126 0.00 14.40 -0.73
CA GLU A 126 0.95 13.47 -1.35
C GLU A 126 2.37 13.71 -0.82
N GLN A 127 2.83 14.96 -0.77
CA GLN A 127 4.15 15.30 -0.23
C GLN A 127 4.30 14.89 1.24
N ALA A 128 3.24 15.02 2.05
CA ALA A 128 3.25 14.57 3.44
C ALA A 128 3.31 13.03 3.54
N LEU A 129 2.61 12.31 2.67
CA LEU A 129 2.68 10.85 2.59
C LEU A 129 4.06 10.37 2.13
N ASP A 130 4.61 10.97 1.06
CA ASP A 130 5.95 10.68 0.54
C ASP A 130 7.04 10.88 1.61
N ALA A 131 6.90 11.89 2.46
CA ALA A 131 7.81 12.12 3.57
C ALA A 131 7.58 11.15 4.75
N LEU A 132 6.33 10.81 5.03
CA LEU A 132 5.93 9.95 6.15
C LEU A 132 6.37 8.51 5.93
N VAL A 133 6.07 7.90 4.78
CA VAL A 133 6.21 6.45 4.58
C VAL A 133 7.63 5.96 4.89
N PRO A 134 8.72 6.54 4.36
CA PRO A 134 10.07 6.07 4.67
C PRO A 134 10.44 6.21 6.16
N GLN A 135 9.99 7.28 6.82
CA GLN A 135 10.25 7.51 8.24
C GLN A 135 9.48 6.53 9.12
N TRP A 136 8.24 6.27 8.75
CA TRP A 136 7.37 5.32 9.44
C TRP A 136 7.90 3.89 9.31
N ILE A 137 8.28 3.47 8.10
CA ILE A 137 8.91 2.17 7.87
C ILE A 137 10.19 2.03 8.71
N ALA A 138 11.07 3.02 8.71
CA ALA A 138 12.32 2.95 9.48
C ALA A 138 12.12 2.96 11.01
N ALA A 139 11.01 3.53 11.51
CA ALA A 139 10.75 3.65 12.94
C ALA A 139 10.00 2.45 13.52
N ASP A 140 8.98 1.97 12.80
CA ASP A 140 8.00 1.05 13.34
C ASP A 140 8.07 -0.36 12.74
N TRP A 141 8.75 -0.55 11.61
CA TRP A 141 8.86 -1.84 10.94
C TRP A 141 10.25 -2.47 11.14
N PRO A 142 10.35 -3.81 11.20
CA PRO A 142 11.58 -4.51 11.57
C PRO A 142 12.57 -4.67 10.40
N PHE A 143 12.41 -3.90 9.31
CA PHE A 143 13.20 -4.04 8.09
C PHE A 143 14.57 -3.39 8.23
N GLU A 144 15.61 -4.10 7.81
CA GLU A 144 16.97 -3.58 7.66
C GLU A 144 17.22 -3.07 6.23
N GLN A 145 16.56 -3.65 5.23
CA GLN A 145 16.73 -3.33 3.81
C GLN A 145 15.37 -3.18 3.09
N PRO A 146 14.51 -2.24 3.53
CA PRO A 146 13.24 -1.98 2.86
C PRO A 146 13.47 -1.43 1.46
N ARG A 147 12.58 -1.75 0.54
CA ARG A 147 12.61 -1.28 -0.85
C ARG A 147 11.35 -0.50 -1.17
N PHE A 148 11.50 0.74 -1.66
CA PHE A 148 10.39 1.60 -2.06
C PHE A 148 10.15 1.56 -3.58
N LEU A 149 9.17 0.78 -4.00
CA LEU A 149 8.83 0.55 -5.42
C LEU A 149 8.25 1.80 -6.07
N GLY A 150 8.67 2.09 -7.30
CA GLY A 150 8.25 3.29 -8.02
C GLY A 150 8.84 4.60 -7.47
N ARG A 151 9.81 4.51 -6.56
CA ARG A 151 10.52 5.64 -5.96
C ARG A 151 12.04 5.46 -6.04
N GLU A 152 12.57 4.45 -5.37
CA GLU A 152 14.02 4.15 -5.39
C GLU A 152 14.40 3.19 -6.52
N ILE A 153 13.47 2.32 -6.90
CA ILE A 153 13.59 1.39 -8.03
C ILE A 153 12.34 1.48 -8.90
N SER A 154 12.52 1.47 -10.22
CA SER A 154 11.40 1.42 -11.15
C SER A 154 10.74 0.03 -11.13
N TRP A 155 9.46 -0.05 -11.45
CA TRP A 155 8.74 -1.33 -11.55
C TRP A 155 9.39 -2.27 -12.58
N SER A 156 9.91 -1.73 -13.69
CA SER A 156 10.61 -2.52 -14.71
C SER A 156 11.93 -3.10 -14.19
N ASP A 157 12.71 -2.31 -13.44
CA ASP A 157 13.98 -2.78 -12.88
C ASP A 157 13.73 -3.81 -11.77
N TRP A 158 12.71 -3.60 -10.95
CA TRP A 158 12.27 -4.57 -9.94
C TRP A 158 11.85 -5.91 -10.57
N LEU A 159 11.02 -5.90 -11.62
CA LEU A 159 10.61 -7.11 -12.34
C LEU A 159 11.81 -7.88 -12.94
N ALA A 160 12.90 -7.19 -13.26
CA ALA A 160 14.12 -7.78 -13.81
C ALA A 160 15.04 -8.39 -12.75
N LEU A 161 14.80 -8.13 -11.45
CA LEU A 161 15.57 -8.74 -10.38
C LEU A 161 15.31 -10.26 -10.27
N PRO A 162 16.31 -11.03 -9.80
CA PRO A 162 16.11 -12.43 -9.44
C PRO A 162 14.99 -12.59 -8.41
N GLN A 163 14.27 -13.71 -8.46
CA GLN A 163 13.27 -14.05 -7.45
C GLN A 163 13.92 -14.17 -6.07
N HIS A 164 13.14 -13.83 -5.04
CA HIS A 164 13.58 -14.02 -3.67
C HIS A 164 13.82 -15.52 -3.41
N PRO A 165 14.88 -15.92 -2.69
CA PRO A 165 15.21 -17.35 -2.50
C PRO A 165 14.12 -18.16 -1.79
N ASP A 166 13.25 -17.48 -1.04
CA ASP A 166 12.19 -18.08 -0.22
C ASP A 166 10.76 -17.90 -0.79
N THR A 167 10.63 -17.34 -2.01
CA THR A 167 9.36 -17.32 -2.77
C THR A 167 9.13 -18.58 -3.59
#